data_AF-A0A813HMP4-F1
#
_entry.id   AF-A0A813HMP4-F1
#
_cell.length_a   1.000
_cell.length_b   1.000
_cell.length_c   1.000
_cell.angle_alpha   90.00
_cell.angle_beta   90.00
_cell.angle_gamma   90.00
#
_symmetry.space_group_name_H-M   'P 1'
#
loop_
_entity.id
_entity.type
_entity.pdbx_description
1 polymer ?
#
loop_
_entity_poly.entity_id
_entity_poly.type
_entity_poly.pdbx_seq_one_letter_code
_entity_poly.pdbx_strand_id
1 'polypeptide(L)'
;VQVPAGQSPPSPEVAGAAACSQLLGPRFRVDPRRLRRRGLFHFEERDATHGAAVALGERYSEHQLVLRLNPEEEAAHGFEPQATETFEPMGWFAPGEIPYDMMPEDDKVWYERVLFGDQRLRGTFAFEGTRLVEHALEEVTPEEGLCDLDKDCVSASSSYPERSDVNSAQPALLLHNPGCSKSRALHEALTSRGVHVVERHYLEDPLTLSELETLAARLSVAAAPSSTVSAAKDLCRDEELASSSSEEMVLEALALRPELLQRPVLIRGRRAAFGRPQPEDAMRIL
;
A
#
# COMPACT_ATOMS: atom_id res chain seq x y z
N VAL A 1 1.40 -0.16 21.11
CA VAL A 1 1.98 1.18 21.37
C VAL A 1 0.84 2.18 21.42
N GLN A 2 0.63 2.87 22.54
CA GLN A 2 -0.39 3.93 22.64
C GLN A 2 0.05 5.14 21.81
N VAL A 3 -0.79 5.54 20.85
CA VAL A 3 -0.55 6.70 19.98
C VAL A 3 -0.81 7.98 20.79
N PRO A 4 0.08 8.98 20.76
CA PRO A 4 -0.15 10.26 21.43
C PRO A 4 -1.41 10.96 20.91
N ALA A 5 -2.16 11.61 21.80
CA ALA A 5 -3.40 12.29 21.45
C ALA A 5 -3.16 13.40 20.40
N GLY A 6 -3.86 13.30 19.26
CA GLY A 6 -3.83 14.28 18.17
C GLY A 6 -3.11 13.84 16.89
N GLN A 7 -2.51 12.65 16.86
CA GLN A 7 -1.96 12.05 15.65
C GLN A 7 -2.80 10.85 15.22
N SER A 8 -3.12 10.77 13.93
CA SER A 8 -3.71 9.55 13.36
C SER A 8 -2.77 8.36 13.62
N PRO A 9 -3.29 7.16 13.94
CA PRO A 9 -2.47 5.98 14.09
C PRO A 9 -1.64 5.74 12.81
N PRO A 10 -0.39 5.26 12.93
CA PRO A 10 0.43 4.95 11.76
C PRO A 10 -0.29 3.91 10.88
N SER A 11 -0.08 3.98 9.56
CA SER A 11 -0.63 2.95 8.67
C SER A 11 -0.03 1.58 9.02
N PRO A 12 -0.72 0.47 8.67
CA PRO A 12 -0.18 -0.87 8.85
C PRO A 12 1.22 -1.04 8.24
N GLU A 13 1.49 -0.43 7.09
CA GLU A 13 2.80 -0.47 6.42
C GLU A 13 3.88 0.25 7.22
N VAL A 14 3.56 1.40 7.81
CA VAL A 14 4.50 2.14 8.67
C VAL A 14 4.79 1.35 9.95
N ALA A 15 3.76 0.77 10.56
CA ALA A 15 3.91 -0.09 11.73
C ALA A 15 4.72 -1.35 11.41
N GLY A 16 4.45 -2.00 10.28
CA GLY A 16 5.16 -3.19 9.79
C GLY A 16 6.63 -2.89 9.48
N ALA A 17 6.93 -1.77 8.80
CA ALA A 17 8.31 -1.37 8.53
C ALA A 17 9.09 -1.09 9.82
N ALA A 18 8.45 -0.49 10.83
CA ALA A 18 9.05 -0.28 12.13
C ALA A 18 9.34 -1.62 12.84
N ALA A 19 8.38 -2.56 12.82
CA ALA A 19 8.55 -3.89 13.40
C ALA A 19 9.68 -4.68 12.71
N CYS A 20 9.69 -4.73 11.37
CA CYS A 20 10.76 -5.39 10.62
C CYS A 20 12.13 -4.75 10.89
N SER A 21 12.21 -3.42 10.96
CA SER A 21 13.47 -2.72 11.27
C SER A 21 13.96 -2.99 12.70
N GLN A 22 13.05 -3.18 13.66
CA GLN A 22 13.41 -3.59 15.02
C GLN A 22 13.96 -5.03 15.06
N LEU A 23 13.30 -5.96 14.36
CA LEU A 23 13.67 -7.37 14.34
C LEU A 23 15.00 -7.62 13.60
N LEU A 24 15.20 -6.94 12.47
CA LEU A 24 16.33 -7.15 11.57
C LEU A 24 17.54 -6.24 11.89
N GLY A 25 17.35 -5.29 12.81
CA GLY A 25 18.39 -4.41 13.29
C GLY A 25 18.77 -3.27 12.33
N PRO A 26 19.66 -2.36 12.77
CA PRO A 26 19.89 -1.07 12.13
C PRO A 26 20.57 -1.13 10.75
N ARG A 27 21.07 -2.30 10.33
CA ARG A 27 21.69 -2.53 9.02
C ARG A 27 20.66 -2.80 7.92
N PHE A 28 19.44 -3.16 8.30
CA PHE A 28 18.36 -3.45 7.38
C PHE A 28 17.28 -2.38 7.51
N ARG A 29 17.27 -1.42 6.58
CA ARG A 29 16.23 -0.40 6.52
C ARG A 29 15.10 -0.89 5.64
N VAL A 30 13.95 -1.17 6.25
CA VAL A 30 12.74 -1.47 5.50
C VAL A 30 12.12 -0.17 5.01
N ASP A 31 12.06 -0.03 3.69
CA ASP A 31 11.25 1.01 3.07
C ASP A 31 9.77 0.61 3.18
N PRO A 32 8.93 1.31 3.97
CA PRO A 32 7.50 0.99 4.10
C PRO A 32 6.77 0.98 2.75
N ARG A 33 7.33 1.68 1.74
CA ARG A 33 6.78 1.72 0.38
C ARG A 33 6.88 0.39 -0.36
N ARG A 34 7.70 -0.54 0.15
CA ARG A 34 7.94 -1.87 -0.43
C ARG A 34 7.15 -2.99 0.24
N LEU A 35 6.52 -2.71 1.38
CA LEU A 35 5.59 -3.65 2.01
C LEU A 35 4.30 -3.73 1.20
N ARG A 36 3.85 -4.95 0.93
CA ARG A 36 2.59 -5.25 0.23
C ARG A 36 1.64 -5.92 1.19
N ARG A 37 0.45 -5.36 1.36
CA ARG A 37 -0.62 -6.01 2.09
C ARG A 37 -1.22 -7.14 1.26
N ARG A 38 -1.22 -8.34 1.84
CA ARG A 38 -1.70 -9.56 1.21
C ARG A 38 -2.79 -10.27 2.02
N GLY A 39 -2.96 -9.91 3.29
CA GLY A 39 -4.06 -10.42 4.13
C GLY A 39 -4.73 -9.32 4.94
N LEU A 40 -6.06 -9.39 5.10
CA LEU A 40 -6.79 -8.76 6.19
C LEU A 40 -7.65 -9.81 6.88
N PHE A 41 -7.32 -10.14 8.11
CA PHE A 41 -7.98 -11.19 8.86
C PHE A 41 -8.63 -10.63 10.12
N HIS A 42 -9.83 -11.12 10.40
CA HIS A 42 -10.58 -10.82 11.61
C HIS A 42 -10.60 -12.06 12.48
N PHE A 43 -10.20 -11.89 13.73
CA PHE A 43 -10.09 -12.96 14.70
C PHE A 43 -11.16 -12.80 15.77
N GLU A 44 -11.75 -13.92 16.16
CA GLU A 44 -12.67 -14.03 17.28
C GLU A 44 -12.18 -15.12 18.24
N GLU A 45 -11.91 -14.76 19.49
CA GLU A 45 -11.61 -15.72 20.55
C GLU A 45 -12.87 -15.92 21.40
N ARG A 46 -13.36 -17.17 21.44
CA ARG A 46 -14.57 -17.55 22.19
C ARG A 46 -14.29 -17.81 23.66
N ASP A 47 -13.03 -18.06 24.04
CA ASP A 47 -12.61 -18.14 25.43
C ASP A 47 -12.06 -16.79 25.92
N ALA A 48 -12.92 -16.01 26.57
CA ALA A 48 -12.55 -14.72 27.16
C ALA A 48 -11.41 -14.79 28.20
N THR A 49 -11.09 -15.97 28.72
CA THR A 49 -10.01 -16.17 29.69
C THR A 49 -8.67 -16.51 29.05
N HIS A 50 -8.66 -16.80 27.74
CA HIS A 50 -7.45 -17.12 27.00
C HIS A 50 -6.53 -15.90 26.87
N GLY A 51 -5.21 -16.15 26.81
CA GLY A 51 -4.20 -15.09 26.80
C GLY A 51 -4.35 -14.10 25.63
N ALA A 52 -4.77 -14.59 24.46
CA ALA A 52 -5.01 -13.75 23.29
C ALA A 52 -6.19 -12.79 23.50
N ALA A 53 -7.33 -13.29 24.02
CA ALA A 53 -8.48 -12.44 24.37
C ALA A 53 -8.13 -11.39 25.42
N VAL A 54 -7.34 -11.77 26.44
CA VAL A 54 -6.90 -10.84 27.48
C VAL A 54 -5.97 -9.75 26.92
N ALA A 55 -5.08 -10.09 25.98
CA ALA A 55 -4.09 -9.18 25.44
C ALA A 55 -4.62 -8.27 24.32
N LEU A 56 -5.44 -8.80 23.42
CA LEU A 56 -5.88 -8.15 22.18
C LEU A 56 -7.39 -7.87 22.14
N GLY A 57 -8.15 -8.41 23.10
CA GLY A 57 -9.60 -8.45 23.09
C GLY A 57 -10.13 -9.72 22.44
N GLU A 58 -11.40 -10.05 22.73
CA GLU A 58 -12.11 -11.19 22.13
C GLU A 58 -12.26 -11.07 20.62
N ARG A 59 -12.12 -9.86 20.06
CA ARG A 59 -12.16 -9.61 18.62
C ARG A 59 -11.09 -8.60 18.22
N TYR A 60 -10.30 -8.94 17.22
CA TYR A 60 -9.28 -8.06 16.67
C TYR A 60 -9.08 -8.29 15.17
N SER A 61 -8.39 -7.36 14.51
CA SER A 61 -8.06 -7.46 13.09
C SER A 61 -6.56 -7.34 12.90
N GLU A 62 -6.02 -8.10 11.94
CA GLU A 62 -4.60 -8.10 11.60
C GLU A 62 -4.39 -7.96 10.09
N HIS A 63 -3.35 -7.22 9.73
CA HIS A 63 -2.92 -7.08 8.35
C HIS A 63 -1.67 -7.92 8.11
N GLN A 64 -1.72 -8.83 7.14
CA GLN A 64 -0.54 -9.58 6.72
C GLN A 64 0.19 -8.83 5.60
N LEU A 65 1.45 -8.51 5.85
CA LEU A 65 2.31 -7.74 4.95
C LEU A 65 3.49 -8.59 4.48
N VAL A 66 3.83 -8.46 3.20
CA VAL A 66 4.97 -9.16 2.58
C VAL A 66 5.97 -8.14 2.04
N LEU A 67 7.25 -8.36 2.33
CA LEU A 67 8.37 -7.64 1.73
C LEU A 67 9.15 -8.62 0.86
N ARG A 68 9.33 -8.29 -0.43
CA ARG A 68 10.20 -9.06 -1.33
C ARG A 68 11.48 -8.28 -1.61
N LEU A 69 12.62 -8.91 -1.32
CA LEU A 69 13.94 -8.41 -1.69
C LEU A 69 14.28 -8.88 -3.10
N ASN A 70 15.05 -8.08 -3.82
CA ASN A 70 15.67 -8.52 -5.07
C ASN A 70 17.06 -9.12 -4.78
N PRO A 71 17.64 -9.89 -5.73
CA PRO A 71 18.93 -10.55 -5.52
C PRO A 71 20.10 -9.59 -5.23
N GLU A 72 20.06 -8.36 -5.76
CA GLU A 72 21.11 -7.37 -5.50
C GLU A 72 21.05 -6.84 -4.06
N GLU A 73 19.84 -6.69 -3.52
CA GLU A 73 19.59 -6.26 -2.15
C GLU A 73 19.89 -7.36 -1.13
N GLU A 74 19.52 -8.61 -1.45
CA GLU A 74 19.92 -9.77 -0.66
C GLU A 74 21.46 -9.83 -0.52
N ALA A 75 22.18 -9.62 -1.61
CA ALA A 75 23.64 -9.57 -1.61
C ALA A 75 24.21 -8.35 -0.89
N ALA A 76 23.59 -7.18 -1.04
CA ALA A 76 24.07 -5.92 -0.46
C ALA A 76 23.88 -5.84 1.06
N HIS A 77 22.84 -6.48 1.60
CA HIS A 77 22.50 -6.39 3.01
C HIS A 77 23.15 -7.47 3.89
N GLY A 78 23.84 -8.46 3.30
CA GLY A 78 24.60 -9.47 4.04
C GLY A 78 23.77 -10.10 5.15
N PHE A 79 22.57 -10.53 4.80
CA PHE A 79 21.50 -10.87 5.74
C PHE A 79 21.94 -12.00 6.69
N GLU A 80 22.38 -11.62 7.89
CA GLU A 80 22.71 -12.55 8.97
C GLU A 80 21.56 -12.51 10.00
N PRO A 81 20.83 -13.62 10.18
CA PRO A 81 19.72 -13.69 11.13
C PRO A 81 20.17 -13.33 12.54
N GLN A 82 19.47 -12.41 13.20
CA GLN A 82 19.60 -12.21 14.64
C GLN A 82 18.31 -12.59 15.34
N ALA A 83 18.42 -13.44 16.35
CA ALA A 83 17.29 -13.78 17.22
C ALA A 83 16.94 -12.55 18.06
N THR A 84 15.71 -12.05 17.94
CA THR A 84 15.17 -10.99 18.80
C THR A 84 13.84 -11.45 19.41
N GLU A 85 13.54 -10.95 20.63
CA GLU A 85 12.97 -11.69 21.77
C GLU A 85 11.46 -12.03 21.78
N THR A 86 11.11 -12.99 22.67
CA THR A 86 9.80 -13.49 23.17
C THR A 86 8.92 -14.38 22.29
N PHE A 87 9.35 -14.67 21.08
CA PHE A 87 8.93 -15.87 20.34
C PHE A 87 10.22 -16.56 19.96
N GLU A 88 10.44 -17.84 20.30
CA GLU A 88 11.59 -18.58 19.77
C GLU A 88 11.41 -18.59 18.25
N PRO A 89 12.19 -17.81 17.47
CA PRO A 89 12.00 -17.77 16.03
C PRO A 89 12.34 -19.16 15.52
N MET A 90 11.44 -19.79 14.76
CA MET A 90 11.71 -21.13 14.24
C MET A 90 12.90 -21.15 13.25
N GLY A 91 13.46 -20.00 12.89
CA GLY A 91 14.57 -19.85 11.96
C GLY A 91 14.09 -19.31 10.61
N TRP A 92 15.02 -19.04 9.70
CA TRP A 92 14.68 -18.78 8.31
C TRP A 92 14.52 -20.11 7.59
N PHE A 93 13.48 -20.22 6.78
CA PHE A 93 13.17 -21.43 6.05
C PHE A 93 13.24 -21.17 4.57
N ALA A 94 13.93 -22.05 3.84
CA ALA A 94 13.66 -22.16 2.42
C ALA A 94 12.18 -22.58 2.20
N PRO A 95 11.59 -22.31 1.02
CA PRO A 95 10.19 -22.68 0.74
C PRO A 95 9.82 -24.15 1.03
N GLY A 96 10.79 -25.07 0.97
CA GLY A 96 10.60 -26.49 1.30
C GLY A 96 10.91 -26.89 2.75
N GLU A 97 11.33 -25.95 3.59
CA GLU A 97 11.75 -26.19 4.98
C GLU A 97 10.80 -25.56 6.01
N ILE A 98 9.76 -24.87 5.55
CA ILE A 98 8.77 -24.22 6.43
C ILE A 98 8.12 -25.30 7.31
N PRO A 99 8.21 -25.20 8.65
CA PRO A 99 7.72 -26.21 9.57
C PRO A 99 6.22 -26.01 9.78
N TYR A 100 5.44 -26.28 8.72
CA TYR A 100 3.99 -26.06 8.72
C TYR A 100 3.33 -26.69 9.96
N ASP A 101 3.74 -27.88 10.39
CA ASP A 101 3.17 -28.56 11.55
C ASP A 101 3.21 -27.72 12.85
N MET A 102 4.23 -26.88 13.00
CA MET A 102 4.46 -26.02 14.17
C MET A 102 3.77 -24.66 14.07
N MET A 103 3.20 -24.32 12.92
CA MET A 103 2.48 -23.06 12.73
C MET A 103 1.10 -23.10 13.41
N PRO A 104 0.58 -21.93 13.85
CA PRO A 104 -0.82 -21.75 14.20
C PRO A 104 -1.77 -22.30 13.13
N GLU A 105 -2.93 -22.78 13.55
CA GLU A 105 -3.88 -23.46 12.66
C GLU A 105 -4.42 -22.56 11.55
N ASP A 106 -4.60 -21.27 11.83
CA ASP A 106 -5.00 -20.25 10.85
C ASP A 106 -3.91 -19.99 9.81
N ASP A 107 -2.65 -19.84 10.23
CA ASP A 107 -1.52 -19.61 9.32
C ASP A 107 -1.43 -20.70 8.25
N LYS A 108 -1.63 -21.97 8.64
CA LYS A 108 -1.66 -23.10 7.70
C LYS A 108 -2.68 -22.93 6.57
N VAL A 109 -3.75 -22.16 6.78
CA VAL A 109 -4.83 -21.95 5.81
C VAL A 109 -4.46 -20.89 4.76
N TRP A 110 -3.74 -19.84 5.15
CA TRP A 110 -3.51 -18.67 4.29
C TRP A 110 -2.05 -18.45 3.89
N TYR A 111 -1.08 -19.01 4.61
CA TYR A 111 0.34 -18.66 4.49
C TYR A 111 0.93 -18.95 3.10
N GLU A 112 0.77 -20.18 2.60
CA GLU A 112 1.30 -20.59 1.28
C GLU A 112 0.71 -19.73 0.15
N ARG A 113 -0.59 -19.46 0.26
CA ARG A 113 -1.39 -18.69 -0.70
C ARG A 113 -0.91 -17.25 -0.83
N VAL A 114 -0.61 -16.62 0.30
CA VAL A 114 -0.11 -15.24 0.37
C VAL A 114 1.36 -15.17 -0.05
N LEU A 115 2.19 -16.07 0.47
CA LEU A 115 3.64 -15.97 0.30
C LEU A 115 4.08 -16.37 -1.12
N PHE A 116 3.56 -17.49 -1.62
CA PHE A 116 3.96 -18.09 -2.90
C PHE A 116 2.91 -17.91 -4.00
N GLY A 117 1.61 -17.95 -3.64
CA GLY A 117 0.51 -17.78 -4.59
C GLY A 117 0.26 -16.33 -5.03
N ASP A 118 0.91 -15.35 -4.39
CA ASP A 118 0.70 -13.91 -4.56
C ASP A 118 -0.75 -13.41 -4.34
N GLN A 119 -1.60 -14.26 -3.75
CA GLN A 119 -3.02 -13.97 -3.55
C GLN A 119 -3.22 -12.86 -2.50
N ARG A 120 -4.32 -12.11 -2.64
CA ARG A 120 -4.80 -11.19 -1.61
C ARG A 120 -6.01 -11.84 -0.95
N LEU A 121 -5.96 -12.01 0.36
CA LEU A 121 -6.98 -12.75 1.10
C LEU A 121 -7.65 -11.88 2.16
N ARG A 122 -8.96 -11.94 2.23
CA ARG A 122 -9.73 -11.46 3.37
C ARG A 122 -10.39 -12.65 4.04
N GLY A 123 -10.47 -12.62 5.36
CA GLY A 123 -11.04 -13.75 6.06
C GLY A 123 -11.40 -13.49 7.51
N THR A 124 -12.06 -14.49 8.07
CA THR A 124 -12.42 -14.58 9.48
C THR A 124 -11.89 -15.89 10.04
N PHE A 125 -11.44 -15.87 11.29
CA PHE A 125 -10.99 -17.04 12.04
C PHE A 125 -11.57 -16.96 13.45
N ALA A 126 -12.15 -18.05 13.94
CA ALA A 126 -12.65 -18.15 15.29
C ALA A 126 -11.93 -19.27 16.04
N PHE A 127 -11.57 -18.98 17.29
CA PHE A 127 -10.79 -19.85 18.16
C PHE A 127 -11.53 -20.16 19.46
N GLU A 128 -11.17 -21.31 20.04
CA GLU A 128 -11.38 -21.63 21.45
C GLU A 128 -10.02 -22.00 22.04
N GLY A 129 -9.36 -21.04 22.69
CA GLY A 129 -7.98 -21.19 23.13
C GLY A 129 -7.02 -21.28 21.93
N THR A 130 -6.25 -22.36 21.82
CA THR A 130 -5.30 -22.54 20.70
C THR A 130 -5.88 -23.30 19.50
N ARG A 131 -7.15 -23.70 19.56
CA ARG A 131 -7.80 -24.52 18.53
C ARG A 131 -8.64 -23.66 17.61
N LEU A 132 -8.42 -23.76 16.30
CA LEU A 132 -9.26 -23.12 15.29
C LEU A 132 -10.59 -23.91 15.18
N VAL A 133 -11.71 -23.22 15.35
CA VAL A 133 -13.05 -23.85 15.32
C VAL A 133 -13.84 -23.50 14.08
N GLU A 134 -13.61 -22.33 13.48
CA GLU A 134 -14.32 -21.86 12.30
C GLU A 134 -13.43 -20.88 11.53
N HIS A 135 -13.48 -20.94 10.20
CA HIS A 135 -12.83 -19.94 9.37
C HIS A 135 -13.54 -19.77 8.03
N ALA A 136 -13.40 -18.57 7.45
CA ALA A 136 -13.81 -18.27 6.09
C ALA A 136 -12.72 -17.42 5.42
N LEU A 137 -12.42 -17.74 4.16
CA LEU A 137 -11.45 -17.01 3.36
C LEU A 137 -12.03 -16.74 1.99
N GLU A 138 -11.87 -15.51 1.53
CA GLU A 138 -12.11 -15.10 0.16
C GLU A 138 -10.81 -14.59 -0.45
N GLU A 139 -10.61 -14.92 -1.72
CA GLU A 139 -9.62 -14.22 -2.52
C GLU A 139 -10.25 -12.91 -2.98
N VAL A 140 -9.50 -11.84 -2.80
CA VAL A 140 -9.93 -10.47 -3.00
C VAL A 140 -9.21 -9.97 -4.23
N THR A 141 -9.97 -9.52 -5.23
CA THR A 141 -9.33 -8.88 -6.39
C THR A 141 -8.66 -7.58 -5.95
N PRO A 142 -7.69 -7.03 -6.71
CA PRO A 142 -7.21 -5.68 -6.45
C PRO A 142 -8.37 -4.73 -6.24
N GLU A 143 -9.36 -4.79 -7.14
CA GLU A 143 -10.57 -3.97 -7.12
C GLU A 143 -11.42 -4.16 -5.87
N GLU A 144 -11.35 -5.27 -5.15
CA GLU A 144 -12.14 -5.42 -3.93
C GLU A 144 -11.45 -4.84 -2.71
N GLY A 145 -10.11 -4.71 -2.77
CA GLY A 145 -9.24 -4.17 -1.74
C GLY A 145 -9.29 -4.96 -0.42
N LEU A 146 -8.24 -4.95 0.38
CA LEU A 146 -8.31 -5.56 1.72
C LEU A 146 -8.94 -4.59 2.72
N CYS A 147 -8.73 -3.28 2.59
CA CYS A 147 -9.46 -2.26 3.36
C CYS A 147 -9.69 -0.96 2.56
N ASP A 148 -10.37 0.02 3.18
CA ASP A 148 -10.70 1.32 2.56
C ASP A 148 -9.47 2.18 2.21
N LEU A 149 -8.30 1.84 2.76
CA LEU A 149 -7.02 2.46 2.43
C LEU A 149 -6.39 1.83 1.18
N ASP A 150 -6.92 0.69 0.71
CA ASP A 150 -6.48 0.06 -0.52
C ASP A 150 -7.03 0.77 -1.74
N LYS A 151 -6.25 0.59 -2.79
CA LYS A 151 -6.08 1.53 -3.89
C LYS A 151 -7.08 1.32 -4.99
N ASP A 152 -7.39 0.06 -5.13
CA ASP A 152 -8.27 -0.50 -6.10
C ASP A 152 -9.61 -0.85 -5.43
N CYS A 153 -9.76 -0.76 -4.10
CA CYS A 153 -11.01 -1.01 -3.36
C CYS A 153 -12.23 -0.24 -3.94
N VAL A 154 -12.99 -0.92 -4.80
CA VAL A 154 -14.29 -0.58 -5.40
C VAL A 154 -15.41 -0.89 -4.41
N SER A 155 -15.21 -1.80 -3.46
CA SER A 155 -16.20 -2.18 -2.44
C SER A 155 -16.31 -1.15 -1.30
N ALA A 156 -16.77 0.05 -1.66
CA ALA A 156 -17.73 0.74 -0.81
C ALA A 156 -19.06 -0.03 -0.87
N SER A 157 -19.05 -1.27 -0.36
CA SER A 157 -20.25 -2.07 -0.11
C SER A 157 -20.14 -2.83 1.22
N SER A 158 -19.52 -2.24 2.24
CA SER A 158 -20.25 -2.23 3.51
C SER A 158 -21.49 -1.42 3.23
N SER A 159 -22.68 -2.03 3.22
CA SER A 159 -24.00 -1.55 3.67
C SER A 159 -24.25 -0.04 4.00
N TYR A 160 -23.54 0.89 3.39
CA TYR A 160 -23.56 2.31 3.61
C TYR A 160 -24.12 2.97 2.36
N PRO A 161 -25.04 3.93 2.52
CA PRO A 161 -25.80 4.47 1.41
C PRO A 161 -24.87 5.15 0.40
N GLU A 162 -24.95 4.70 -0.85
CA GLU A 162 -24.35 5.38 -1.98
C GLU A 162 -24.79 6.84 -1.97
N ARG A 163 -23.83 7.75 -1.75
CA ARG A 163 -24.03 9.18 -2.03
C ARG A 163 -23.46 9.47 -3.40
N SER A 164 -24.36 9.67 -4.36
CA SER A 164 -24.12 10.22 -5.69
C SER A 164 -23.52 11.64 -5.71
N ASP A 165 -23.18 12.21 -4.55
CA ASP A 165 -22.82 13.62 -4.39
C ASP A 165 -21.34 13.84 -3.96
N VAL A 166 -20.53 12.80 -3.83
CA VAL A 166 -19.22 12.89 -3.14
C VAL A 166 -18.10 13.58 -3.95
N ASN A 167 -18.25 13.81 -5.26
CA ASN A 167 -17.17 14.42 -6.05
C ASN A 167 -16.99 15.94 -5.83
N SER A 168 -18.00 16.66 -5.32
CA SER A 168 -17.91 18.11 -5.11
C SER A 168 -17.17 18.49 -3.81
N ALA A 169 -17.13 17.59 -2.81
CA ALA A 169 -16.57 17.86 -1.48
C ALA A 169 -15.16 17.29 -1.22
N GLN A 170 -14.59 16.50 -2.14
CA GLN A 170 -13.26 15.91 -1.93
C GLN A 170 -12.15 16.94 -2.21
N PRO A 171 -11.19 17.14 -1.27
CA PRO A 171 -10.07 18.04 -1.47
C PRO A 171 -9.20 17.54 -2.64
N ALA A 172 -8.75 18.47 -3.47
CA ALA A 172 -7.81 18.16 -4.54
C ALA A 172 -6.38 18.14 -3.96
N LEU A 173 -5.56 17.19 -4.40
CA LEU A 173 -4.15 17.03 -4.03
C LEU A 173 -3.28 17.35 -5.25
N LEU A 174 -2.33 18.27 -5.07
CA LEU A 174 -1.33 18.61 -6.07
C LEU A 174 0.01 17.98 -5.68
N LEU A 175 0.53 17.09 -6.54
CA LEU A 175 1.92 16.64 -6.45
C LEU A 175 2.81 17.75 -7.03
N HIS A 176 3.33 18.57 -6.14
CA HIS A 176 3.98 19.83 -6.45
C HIS A 176 5.51 19.70 -6.43
N ASN A 177 6.17 20.39 -7.35
CA ASN A 177 7.60 20.63 -7.31
C ASN A 177 7.84 22.14 -7.55
N PRO A 178 8.15 22.92 -6.50
CA PRO A 178 8.39 24.36 -6.62
C PRO A 178 9.50 24.73 -7.63
N GLY A 179 10.49 23.85 -7.82
CA GLY A 179 11.57 24.01 -8.80
C GLY A 179 11.14 23.84 -10.27
N CYS A 180 9.91 23.43 -10.54
CA CYS A 180 9.41 23.19 -11.90
C CYS A 180 8.43 24.27 -12.36
N SER A 181 8.77 24.99 -13.43
CA SER A 181 7.94 26.09 -13.97
C SER A 181 6.49 25.68 -14.27
N LYS A 182 6.27 24.47 -14.81
CA LYS A 182 4.91 23.97 -15.11
C LYS A 182 4.12 23.62 -13.85
N SER A 183 4.80 23.17 -12.79
CA SER A 183 4.17 22.87 -11.52
C SER A 183 3.74 24.15 -10.79
N ARG A 184 4.59 25.20 -10.81
CA ARG A 184 4.23 26.54 -10.31
C ARG A 184 3.06 27.16 -11.06
N ALA A 185 3.07 27.05 -12.40
CA ALA A 185 1.96 27.56 -13.22
C ALA A 185 0.62 26.88 -12.88
N LEU A 186 0.58 25.55 -12.71
CA LEU A 186 -0.64 24.85 -12.29
C LEU A 186 -1.09 25.29 -10.89
N HIS A 187 -0.14 25.41 -9.94
CA HIS A 187 -0.44 25.90 -8.60
C HIS A 187 -1.06 27.31 -8.60
N GLU A 188 -0.47 28.24 -9.36
CA GLU A 188 -0.99 29.60 -9.53
C GLU A 188 -2.38 29.61 -10.21
N ALA A 189 -2.58 28.76 -11.23
CA ALA A 189 -3.86 28.62 -11.92
C ALA A 189 -4.96 28.08 -10.99
N LEU A 190 -4.65 27.12 -10.11
CA LEU A 190 -5.59 26.61 -9.10
C LEU A 190 -5.95 27.69 -8.08
N THR A 191 -4.92 28.38 -7.56
CA THR A 191 -5.08 29.44 -6.54
C THR A 191 -5.90 30.61 -7.08
N SER A 192 -5.61 31.08 -8.29
CA SER A 192 -6.33 32.20 -8.92
C SER A 192 -7.81 31.91 -9.18
N ARG A 193 -8.19 30.63 -9.31
CA ARG A 193 -9.60 30.20 -9.44
C ARG A 193 -10.27 29.88 -8.11
N GLY A 194 -9.59 30.11 -6.98
CA GLY A 194 -10.10 29.81 -5.65
C GLY A 194 -10.24 28.31 -5.36
N VAL A 195 -9.50 27.47 -6.09
CA VAL A 195 -9.50 26.02 -5.86
C VAL A 195 -8.51 25.72 -4.74
N HIS A 196 -9.03 25.31 -3.59
CA HIS A 196 -8.20 24.84 -2.49
C HIS A 196 -7.61 23.47 -2.82
N VAL A 197 -6.29 23.39 -2.83
CA VAL A 197 -5.55 22.13 -2.99
C VAL A 197 -4.66 21.87 -1.79
N VAL A 198 -4.55 20.60 -1.40
CA VAL A 198 -3.48 20.13 -0.53
C VAL A 198 -2.25 19.94 -1.40
N GLU A 199 -1.10 20.44 -0.98
CA GLU A 199 0.15 20.26 -1.70
C GLU A 199 0.98 19.15 -1.06
N ARG A 200 1.53 18.28 -1.90
CA ARG A 200 2.55 17.30 -1.50
C ARG A 200 3.79 17.50 -2.34
N HIS A 201 4.89 17.83 -1.67
CA HIS A 201 6.21 17.96 -2.28
C HIS A 201 6.82 16.57 -2.47
N TYR A 202 6.50 15.92 -3.58
CA TYR A 202 6.79 14.50 -3.77
C TYR A 202 8.29 14.14 -3.83
N LEU A 203 9.20 15.12 -3.91
CA LEU A 203 10.64 14.90 -3.78
C LEU A 203 11.10 14.81 -2.32
N GLU A 204 10.36 15.47 -1.41
CA GLU A 204 10.61 15.47 0.03
C GLU A 204 9.79 14.38 0.74
N ASP A 205 8.56 14.17 0.26
CA ASP A 205 7.63 13.14 0.71
C ASP A 205 7.20 12.27 -0.49
N PRO A 206 8.04 11.29 -0.90
CA PRO A 206 7.82 10.49 -2.09
C PRO A 206 6.68 9.50 -1.95
N LEU A 207 5.98 9.28 -3.06
CA LEU A 207 4.87 8.33 -3.12
C LEU A 207 5.38 6.91 -2.83
N THR A 208 4.57 6.15 -2.11
CA THR A 208 4.77 4.71 -1.96
C THR A 208 4.54 3.98 -3.29
N LEU A 209 5.08 2.76 -3.47
CA LEU A 209 4.77 1.99 -4.69
C LEU A 209 3.25 1.82 -4.83
N SER A 210 2.62 1.51 -3.71
CA SER A 210 1.18 1.49 -3.59
C SER A 210 0.60 2.86 -4.07
N GLU A 211 0.99 4.01 -3.53
CA GLU A 211 0.55 5.35 -4.01
C GLU A 211 0.70 5.58 -5.51
N LEU A 212 1.74 5.04 -6.11
CA LEU A 212 1.98 5.09 -7.55
C LEU A 212 1.05 4.15 -8.34
N GLU A 213 0.75 2.96 -7.83
CA GLU A 213 -0.27 2.04 -8.38
C GLU A 213 -1.65 2.72 -8.41
N THR A 214 -2.08 3.32 -7.30
CA THR A 214 -3.34 4.12 -7.28
C THR A 214 -3.30 5.23 -8.29
N LEU A 215 -2.18 5.94 -8.35
CA LEU A 215 -2.07 7.10 -9.20
C LEU A 215 -2.17 6.69 -10.68
N ALA A 216 -1.51 5.60 -11.07
CA ALA A 216 -1.61 5.00 -12.39
C ALA A 216 -3.06 4.63 -12.72
N ALA A 217 -3.77 3.95 -11.81
CA ALA A 217 -5.18 3.60 -11.99
C ALA A 217 -6.07 4.85 -12.17
N ARG A 218 -5.89 5.88 -11.34
CA ARG A 218 -6.64 7.14 -11.43
C ARG A 218 -6.36 7.92 -12.72
N LEU A 219 -5.17 7.79 -13.29
CA LEU A 219 -4.81 8.36 -14.58
C LEU A 219 -5.48 7.60 -15.73
N SER A 220 -5.53 6.27 -15.66
CA SER A 220 -6.24 5.41 -16.63
C SER A 220 -7.73 5.73 -16.70
N VAL A 221 -8.37 6.06 -15.58
CA VAL A 221 -9.79 6.47 -15.55
C VAL A 221 -10.03 7.82 -16.27
N ALA A 222 -9.03 8.70 -16.25
CA ALA A 222 -9.14 10.02 -16.85
C ALA A 222 -8.72 10.03 -18.34
N ALA A 223 -7.93 9.06 -18.80
CA ALA A 223 -7.62 8.86 -20.21
C ALA A 223 -8.74 8.02 -20.85
N ALA A 224 -9.31 8.46 -21.98
CA ALA A 224 -10.15 7.57 -22.79
C ALA A 224 -9.32 6.32 -23.19
N PRO A 225 -9.93 5.15 -23.46
CA PRO A 225 -9.24 3.86 -23.62
C PRO A 225 -8.42 3.72 -24.93
N SER A 226 -7.70 4.76 -25.37
CA SER A 226 -7.00 4.81 -26.67
C SER A 226 -5.54 5.25 -26.61
N SER A 227 -4.76 4.82 -25.60
CA SER A 227 -3.30 4.86 -25.69
C SER A 227 -2.74 3.46 -25.53
N THR A 228 -1.94 3.03 -26.50
CA THR A 228 -1.20 1.74 -26.49
C THR A 228 -0.15 1.65 -25.37
N VAL A 229 -0.09 2.65 -24.48
CA VAL A 229 0.90 2.83 -23.41
C VAL A 229 0.15 2.78 -22.06
N SER A 230 0.66 1.98 -21.11
CA SER A 230 0.11 1.87 -19.74
C SER A 230 0.31 3.19 -18.96
N ALA A 231 -0.66 3.57 -18.14
CA ALA A 231 -0.60 4.79 -17.31
C ALA A 231 0.59 4.80 -16.34
N ALA A 232 1.06 3.62 -15.91
CA ALA A 232 2.28 3.50 -15.12
C ALA A 232 3.54 3.95 -15.87
N LYS A 233 3.58 3.70 -17.19
CA LYS A 233 4.68 4.16 -18.05
C LYS A 233 4.61 5.66 -18.28
N ASP A 234 3.41 6.23 -18.41
CA ASP A 234 3.21 7.67 -18.55
C ASP A 234 3.60 8.46 -17.29
N LEU A 235 3.57 7.82 -16.12
CA LEU A 235 4.09 8.39 -14.87
C LEU A 235 5.61 8.58 -14.89
N CYS A 236 6.34 7.84 -15.72
CA CYS A 236 7.78 7.94 -15.79
C CYS A 236 8.21 8.95 -16.85
N ARG A 237 9.04 9.92 -16.45
CA ARG A 237 9.63 10.89 -17.38
C ARG A 237 10.81 10.33 -18.17
N ASP A 238 11.33 9.17 -17.77
CA ASP A 238 12.43 8.47 -18.43
C ASP A 238 11.84 7.50 -19.45
N GLU A 239 11.86 7.91 -20.73
CA GLU A 239 11.25 7.18 -21.84
C GLU A 239 11.97 5.85 -22.11
N GLU A 240 13.27 5.75 -21.83
CA GLU A 240 14.03 4.51 -22.02
C GLU A 240 13.63 3.48 -20.97
N LEU A 241 13.56 3.90 -19.70
CA LEU A 241 13.08 3.03 -18.62
C LEU A 241 11.62 2.62 -18.83
N ALA A 242 10.75 3.56 -19.20
CA ALA A 242 9.34 3.31 -19.44
C ALA A 242 9.10 2.33 -20.60
N SER A 243 9.86 2.43 -21.69
CA SER A 243 9.70 1.57 -22.86
C SER A 243 10.29 0.17 -22.67
N SER A 244 11.41 0.05 -21.97
CA SER A 244 12.15 -1.21 -21.80
C SER A 244 11.69 -2.08 -20.63
N SER A 245 10.91 -1.53 -19.69
CA SER A 245 10.55 -2.21 -18.43
C SER A 245 9.08 -2.63 -18.36
N SER A 246 8.76 -3.55 -17.43
CA SER A 246 7.37 -3.88 -17.05
C SER A 246 6.73 -2.73 -16.27
N GLU A 247 5.41 -2.76 -16.15
CA GLU A 247 4.67 -1.81 -15.33
C GLU A 247 5.14 -1.83 -13.87
N GLU A 248 5.30 -3.01 -13.26
CA GLU A 248 5.76 -3.09 -11.87
C GLU A 248 7.16 -2.49 -11.70
N MET A 249 8.09 -2.82 -12.62
CA MET A 249 9.45 -2.28 -12.59
C MET A 249 9.49 -0.75 -12.73
N VAL A 250 8.61 -0.17 -13.55
CA VAL A 250 8.52 1.29 -13.69
C VAL A 250 8.01 1.93 -12.39
N LEU A 251 6.96 1.38 -11.79
CA LEU A 251 6.40 1.92 -10.55
C LEU A 251 7.39 1.75 -9.38
N GLU A 252 8.12 0.64 -9.30
CA GLU A 252 9.19 0.43 -8.32
C GLU A 252 10.31 1.46 -8.48
N ALA A 253 10.73 1.71 -9.72
CA ALA A 253 11.74 2.73 -10.00
C ALA A 253 11.25 4.14 -9.64
N LEU A 254 9.98 4.46 -9.85
CA LEU A 254 9.37 5.73 -9.43
C LEU A 254 9.33 5.87 -7.90
N ALA A 255 9.05 4.79 -7.17
CA ALA A 255 9.08 4.79 -5.71
C ALA A 255 10.51 5.03 -5.19
N LEU A 256 11.50 4.36 -5.79
CA LEU A 256 12.91 4.50 -5.39
C LEU A 256 13.52 5.83 -5.81
N ARG A 257 13.14 6.35 -6.98
CA ARG A 257 13.66 7.57 -7.61
C ARG A 257 12.50 8.52 -7.93
N PRO A 258 11.93 9.21 -6.93
CA PRO A 258 10.77 10.08 -7.10
C PRO A 258 11.00 11.17 -8.15
N GLU A 259 12.24 11.59 -8.39
CA GLU A 259 12.58 12.55 -9.44
C GLU A 259 12.15 12.10 -10.84
N LEU A 260 12.02 10.80 -11.09
CA LEU A 260 11.53 10.22 -12.34
C LEU A 260 10.03 10.44 -12.56
N LEU A 261 9.28 10.79 -11.51
CA LEU A 261 7.85 11.05 -11.63
C LEU A 261 7.56 12.25 -12.54
N GLN A 262 6.68 12.02 -13.51
CA GLN A 262 6.16 13.06 -14.38
C GLN A 262 5.34 14.05 -13.56
N ARG A 263 5.56 15.33 -13.81
CA ARG A 263 4.99 16.46 -13.04
C ARG A 263 4.50 17.58 -13.96
N PRO A 264 3.54 18.40 -13.50
CA PRO A 264 2.76 18.24 -12.27
C PRO A 264 1.60 17.25 -12.41
N VAL A 265 1.12 16.73 -11.29
CA VAL A 265 -0.04 15.82 -11.23
C VAL A 265 -1.08 16.37 -10.26
N LEU A 266 -2.32 16.52 -10.73
CA LEU A 266 -3.47 16.86 -9.89
C LEU A 266 -4.30 15.61 -9.66
N ILE A 267 -4.76 15.43 -8.43
CA ILE A 267 -5.55 14.28 -7.98
C ILE A 267 -6.81 14.81 -7.30
N ARG A 268 -7.99 14.31 -7.67
CA ARG A 268 -9.25 14.64 -7.00
C ARG A 268 -10.19 13.44 -7.04
N GLY A 269 -10.51 12.92 -5.86
CA GLY A 269 -11.27 11.67 -5.71
C GLY A 269 -10.65 10.53 -6.51
N ARG A 270 -11.45 9.94 -7.42
CA ARG A 270 -11.04 8.81 -8.27
C ARG A 270 -10.33 9.22 -9.56
N ARG A 271 -10.04 10.52 -9.78
CA ARG A 271 -9.41 11.03 -11.00
C ARG A 271 -8.04 11.59 -10.71
N ALA A 272 -7.11 11.39 -11.63
CA ALA A 272 -5.83 12.07 -11.67
C ALA A 272 -5.55 12.59 -13.09
N ALA A 273 -4.80 13.68 -13.22
CA ALA A 273 -4.38 14.20 -14.52
C ALA A 273 -3.03 14.90 -14.45
N PHE A 274 -2.25 14.76 -15.53
CA PHE A 274 -1.03 15.51 -15.75
C PHE A 274 -1.34 16.94 -16.19
N GLY A 275 -0.57 17.91 -15.69
CA GLY A 275 -0.53 19.27 -16.23
C GLY A 275 0.44 19.37 -17.41
N ARG A 276 0.32 18.44 -18.37
CA ARG A 276 1.13 18.40 -19.59
C ARG A 276 0.26 17.97 -20.79
N PRO A 277 0.48 18.55 -21.99
CA PRO A 277 1.53 19.50 -22.35
C PRO A 277 1.41 20.87 -21.66
N GLN A 278 0.19 21.30 -21.32
CA GLN A 278 -0.10 22.55 -20.61
C GLN A 278 -0.45 22.30 -19.13
N PRO A 279 0.00 23.14 -18.19
CA PRO A 279 -0.33 23.01 -16.77
C PRO A 279 -1.83 22.85 -16.50
N GLU A 280 -2.66 23.62 -17.20
CA GLU A 280 -4.11 23.70 -17.01
C GLU A 280 -4.85 22.43 -17.46
N ASP A 281 -4.20 21.55 -18.24
CA ASP A 281 -4.78 20.28 -18.69
C ASP A 281 -5.18 19.40 -17.49
N ALA A 282 -4.43 19.50 -16.38
CA ALA A 282 -4.75 18.82 -15.14
C ALA A 282 -6.10 19.28 -14.54
N MET A 283 -6.54 20.51 -14.79
CA MET A 283 -7.74 21.07 -14.16
C MET A 283 -9.05 20.46 -14.72
N ARG A 284 -8.99 19.65 -15.78
CA ARG A 284 -10.14 18.92 -16.35
C ARG A 284 -10.79 17.93 -15.38
N ILE A 285 -10.09 17.57 -14.29
CA ILE A 285 -10.57 16.66 -13.25
C ILE A 285 -11.21 17.36 -12.04
N LEU A 286 -11.33 18.69 -12.09
CA LEU A 286 -12.11 19.44 -11.10
C LEU A 286 -13.62 19.29 -11.37
#